data_AF-A0A0A3JE73-F1
#
_entry.id   AF-A0A0A3JE73-F1
#
_cell.length_a   1.000
_cell.length_b   1.000
_cell.length_c   1.000
_cell.angle_alpha   90.00
_cell.angle_beta   90.00
_cell.angle_gamma   90.00
#
_symmetry.space_group_name_H-M   'P 1'
#
loop_
_entity.id
_entity.type
_entity.pdbx_description
1 polymer ?
#
loop_
_entity_poly.entity_id
_entity_poly.type
_entity_poly.pdbx_seq_one_letter_code
_entity_poly.pdbx_strand_id
1 'polypeptide(L)'
;MTIGESFELLLETLKHSNSNVLTLSDELIEYYLLEEFAIEAPAYLSKFTLDRLSNEGIIDEEILGKCRELQSVYFLVDQIKVWDSPSIKKSSEWNEIFSLSDQICELIHKKWTDEEIEYLKTL
;
A
#
# COMPACT_ATOMS: atom_id res chain seq x y z
N MET A 1 -10.32 -5.27 -14.81
CA MET A 1 -9.53 -4.21 -14.18
C MET A 1 -9.61 -2.92 -14.98
N THR A 2 -10.66 -2.16 -14.68
CA THR A 2 -10.80 -0.74 -15.03
C THR A 2 -9.73 0.08 -14.31
N ILE A 3 -9.68 1.39 -14.57
CA ILE A 3 -8.75 2.26 -13.85
C ILE A 3 -9.19 2.46 -12.40
N GLY A 4 -10.49 2.60 -12.15
CA GLY A 4 -11.08 2.71 -10.83
C GLY A 4 -10.87 1.45 -10.00
N GLU A 5 -11.06 0.25 -10.58
CA GLU A 5 -10.70 -1.02 -9.92
C GLU A 5 -9.20 -1.05 -9.55
N SER A 6 -8.32 -0.51 -10.42
CA SER A 6 -6.87 -0.45 -10.13
C SER A 6 -6.56 0.50 -8.97
N PHE A 7 -7.30 1.61 -8.87
CA PHE A 7 -7.14 2.60 -7.81
C PHE A 7 -7.69 2.08 -6.48
N GLU A 8 -8.85 1.44 -6.49
CA GLU A 8 -9.45 0.81 -5.31
C GLU A 8 -8.51 -0.24 -4.71
N LEU A 9 -7.95 -1.11 -5.55
CA LEU A 9 -7.03 -2.16 -5.09
C LEU A 9 -5.72 -1.58 -4.55
N LEU A 10 -5.21 -0.46 -5.11
CA LEU A 10 -4.09 0.27 -4.52
C LEU A 10 -4.45 0.79 -3.11
N LEU A 11 -5.65 1.36 -2.94
CA LEU A 11 -6.08 1.88 -1.64
C LEU A 11 -6.22 0.78 -0.59
N GLU A 12 -6.81 -0.36 -0.93
CA GLU A 12 -6.89 -1.52 -0.02
C GLU A 12 -5.49 -2.05 0.31
N THR A 13 -4.59 -2.15 -0.67
CA THR A 13 -3.17 -2.52 -0.44
C THR A 13 -2.49 -1.61 0.60
N LEU A 14 -2.70 -0.30 0.50
CA LEU A 14 -2.14 0.67 1.44
C LEU A 14 -2.79 0.53 2.82
N LYS A 15 -4.10 0.29 2.87
CA LYS A 15 -4.85 0.10 4.12
C LYS A 15 -4.39 -1.13 4.90
N HIS A 16 -4.07 -2.23 4.22
CA HIS A 16 -3.53 -3.43 4.85
C HIS A 16 -2.09 -3.27 5.34
N SER A 17 -1.34 -2.28 4.80
CA SER A 17 0.08 -2.07 5.09
C SER A 17 0.41 -0.75 5.77
N ASN A 18 -0.59 -0.05 6.32
CA ASN A 18 -0.38 1.21 7.06
C ASN A 18 -0.28 0.97 8.57
N SER A 19 0.10 1.99 9.33
CA SER A 19 0.37 1.82 10.76
C SER A 19 -0.86 1.44 11.61
N ASN A 20 -2.08 1.64 11.10
CA ASN A 20 -3.30 1.25 11.82
C ASN A 20 -3.40 -0.26 12.03
N VAL A 21 -2.76 -1.07 11.17
CA VAL A 21 -2.73 -2.53 11.32
C VAL A 21 -2.13 -2.96 12.66
N LEU A 22 -1.21 -2.16 13.23
CA LEU A 22 -0.57 -2.45 14.52
C LEU A 22 -1.52 -2.36 15.72
N THR A 23 -2.71 -1.80 15.53
CA THR A 23 -3.76 -1.75 16.57
C THR A 23 -4.58 -3.03 16.66
N LEU A 24 -4.42 -3.95 15.70
CA LEU A 24 -5.16 -5.20 15.59
C LEU A 24 -4.55 -6.33 16.45
N SER A 25 -5.27 -7.45 16.54
CA SER A 25 -4.76 -8.68 17.15
C SER A 25 -3.59 -9.25 16.34
N ASP A 26 -2.74 -10.05 16.99
CA ASP A 26 -1.60 -10.70 16.31
C ASP A 26 -2.03 -11.53 15.09
N GLU A 27 -3.13 -12.28 15.21
CA GLU A 27 -3.72 -13.05 14.10
C GLU A 27 -4.12 -12.17 12.92
N LEU A 28 -4.75 -11.01 13.18
CA LEU A 28 -5.15 -10.09 12.12
C LEU A 28 -3.96 -9.36 11.50
N ILE A 29 -2.92 -9.06 12.27
CA ILE A 29 -1.68 -8.48 11.74
C ILE A 29 -1.04 -9.46 10.77
N GLU A 30 -0.91 -10.73 11.16
CA GLU A 30 -0.33 -11.77 10.30
C GLU A 30 -1.18 -11.98 9.05
N TYR A 31 -2.50 -12.07 9.20
CA TYR A 31 -3.42 -12.19 8.06
C TYR A 31 -3.26 -11.02 7.06
N TYR A 32 -3.35 -9.77 7.53
CA TYR A 32 -3.28 -8.62 6.62
C TYR A 32 -1.89 -8.43 6.00
N LEU A 33 -0.81 -8.66 6.74
CA LEU A 33 0.53 -8.37 6.24
C LEU A 33 1.19 -9.54 5.52
N LEU A 34 1.00 -10.76 6.01
CA LEU A 34 1.68 -11.95 5.51
C LEU A 34 0.84 -12.75 4.52
N GLU A 35 -0.47 -12.48 4.42
CA GLU A 35 -1.36 -13.10 3.44
C GLU A 35 -1.89 -12.07 2.43
N GLU A 36 -2.70 -11.10 2.86
CA GLU A 36 -3.34 -10.16 1.94
C GLU A 36 -2.31 -9.24 1.26
N PHE A 37 -1.56 -8.45 2.05
CA PHE A 37 -0.55 -7.53 1.53
C PHE A 37 0.53 -8.26 0.73
N ALA A 38 0.86 -9.50 1.10
CA ALA A 38 1.85 -10.30 0.40
C ALA A 38 1.45 -10.64 -1.04
N ILE A 39 0.15 -10.78 -1.31
CA ILE A 39 -0.43 -11.00 -2.64
C ILE A 39 -0.63 -9.66 -3.35
N GLU A 40 -1.11 -8.65 -2.62
CA GLU A 40 -1.47 -7.33 -3.13
C GLU A 40 -0.26 -6.51 -3.58
N ALA A 41 0.81 -6.46 -2.79
CA ALA A 41 1.98 -5.62 -3.07
C ALA A 41 2.64 -5.94 -4.42
N PRO A 42 2.92 -7.20 -4.79
CA PRO A 42 3.44 -7.53 -6.12
C PRO A 42 2.50 -7.15 -7.27
N ALA A 43 1.18 -7.17 -7.05
CA ALA A 43 0.18 -6.93 -8.07
C ALA A 43 -0.13 -5.43 -8.26
N TYR A 44 -0.46 -4.75 -7.17
CA TYR A 44 -1.06 -3.41 -7.19
C TYR A 44 -0.02 -2.30 -7.01
N LEU A 45 1.16 -2.60 -6.46
CA LEU A 45 2.32 -1.72 -6.57
C LEU A 45 3.17 -2.01 -7.80
N SER A 46 2.74 -2.91 -8.69
CA SER A 46 3.47 -3.22 -9.92
C SER A 46 3.66 -1.97 -10.79
N LYS A 47 4.78 -1.91 -11.51
CA LYS A 47 5.04 -0.85 -12.49
C LYS A 47 3.86 -0.65 -13.46
N PHE A 48 3.27 -1.75 -13.92
CA PHE A 48 2.13 -1.70 -14.83
C PHE A 48 0.94 -0.95 -14.22
N THR A 49 0.55 -1.30 -12.99
CA THR A 49 -0.57 -0.65 -12.29
C THR A 49 -0.26 0.82 -12.00
N LEU A 50 0.93 1.11 -11.47
CA LEU A 50 1.33 2.46 -11.09
C LEU A 50 1.47 3.41 -12.31
N ASP A 51 2.09 2.95 -13.40
CA ASP A 51 2.22 3.75 -14.62
C ASP A 51 0.83 4.03 -15.21
N ARG A 52 -0.10 3.09 -15.13
CA ARG A 52 -1.48 3.27 -15.61
C ARG A 52 -2.24 4.33 -14.79
N LEU A 53 -2.17 4.27 -13.46
CA LEU A 53 -2.77 5.29 -12.58
C LEU A 53 -2.15 6.67 -12.79
N SER A 54 -0.85 6.74 -13.05
CA SER A 54 -0.14 7.99 -13.30
C SER A 54 -0.50 8.60 -14.66
N ASN A 55 -0.61 7.78 -15.71
CA ASN A 55 -0.99 8.24 -17.05
C ASN A 55 -2.40 8.85 -17.11
N GLU A 56 -3.31 8.38 -16.24
CA GLU A 56 -4.66 8.93 -16.08
C GLU A 56 -4.72 10.12 -15.10
N GLY A 57 -3.58 10.52 -14.53
CA GLY A 57 -3.49 11.67 -13.61
C GLY A 57 -4.05 11.41 -12.20
N ILE A 58 -4.43 10.17 -11.87
CA ILE A 58 -4.98 9.78 -10.57
C ILE A 58 -3.92 9.91 -9.48
N ILE A 59 -2.70 9.43 -9.77
CA ILE A 59 -1.53 9.64 -8.93
C ILE A 59 -0.53 10.54 -9.66
N ASP A 60 0.06 11.50 -8.96
CA ASP A 60 1.13 12.33 -9.49
C ASP A 60 2.51 11.71 -9.23
N GLU A 61 3.56 12.42 -9.66
CA GLU A 61 4.94 11.96 -9.61
C GLU A 61 5.44 11.74 -8.18
N GLU A 62 4.93 12.51 -7.20
CA GLU A 62 5.28 12.35 -5.78
C GLU A 62 4.68 11.05 -5.23
N ILE A 63 3.38 10.83 -5.45
CA ILE A 63 2.70 9.59 -5.03
C ILE A 63 3.33 8.38 -5.73
N LEU A 64 3.56 8.48 -7.04
CA LEU A 64 4.20 7.42 -7.84
C LEU A 64 5.59 7.06 -7.30
N GLY A 65 6.39 8.06 -6.95
CA GLY A 65 7.71 7.86 -6.34
C GLY A 65 7.64 7.05 -5.06
N LYS A 66 6.73 7.42 -4.14
CA LYS A 66 6.54 6.71 -2.88
C LYS A 66 5.98 5.30 -3.06
N CYS A 67 5.06 5.08 -3.98
CA CYS A 67 4.57 3.72 -4.28
C CYS A 67 5.69 2.80 -4.77
N ARG A 68 6.61 3.32 -5.61
CA ARG A 68 7.79 2.56 -6.08
C ARG A 68 8.80 2.30 -4.96
N GLU A 69 8.96 3.24 -4.04
CA GLU A 69 9.76 3.07 -2.83
C GLU A 69 9.16 1.98 -1.93
N LEU A 70 7.86 2.05 -1.62
CA LEU A 70 7.13 1.05 -0.85
C LEU A 70 7.28 -0.35 -1.46
N GLN A 71 7.12 -0.47 -2.78
CA GLN A 71 7.34 -1.74 -3.48
C GLN A 71 8.76 -2.28 -3.26
N SER A 72 9.76 -1.41 -3.40
CA SER A 72 11.17 -1.79 -3.28
C SER A 72 11.50 -2.24 -1.86
N VAL A 73 11.00 -1.52 -0.86
CA VAL A 73 11.15 -1.87 0.57
C VAL A 73 10.48 -3.22 0.83
N TYR A 74 9.23 -3.40 0.42
CA TYR A 74 8.51 -4.67 0.61
C TYR A 74 9.28 -5.88 0.06
N PHE A 75 9.79 -5.81 -1.17
CA PHE A 75 10.55 -6.93 -1.76
C PHE A 75 11.86 -7.24 -1.02
N LEU A 76 12.47 -6.25 -0.36
CA LEU A 76 13.61 -6.50 0.50
C LEU A 76 13.15 -7.19 1.79
N VAL A 77 12.10 -6.69 2.44
CA VAL A 77 11.56 -7.23 3.70
C VAL A 77 11.12 -8.69 3.57
N ASP A 78 10.45 -9.02 2.47
CA ASP A 78 9.95 -10.37 2.17
C ASP A 78 11.08 -11.41 2.05
N GLN A 79 12.29 -10.99 1.67
CA GLN A 79 13.45 -11.88 1.50
C GLN A 79 14.29 -12.07 2.77
N ILE A 80 14.12 -11.23 3.80
CA ILE A 80 15.03 -11.22 4.96
C ILE A 80 14.84 -12.47 5.82
N LYS A 81 13.59 -12.85 6.12
CA LYS A 81 13.25 -13.94 7.03
C LYS A 81 11.76 -14.26 7.00
N VAL A 82 11.40 -15.34 7.70
CA VAL A 82 10.02 -15.61 8.10
C VAL A 82 9.63 -14.65 9.22
N TRP A 83 8.46 -14.05 9.08
CA TRP A 83 7.92 -13.04 10.00
C TRP A 83 6.80 -13.62 10.87
N ASP A 84 6.63 -13.02 12.05
CA ASP A 84 5.51 -13.22 12.97
C ASP A 84 5.10 -11.85 13.53
N SER A 85 3.90 -11.72 14.09
CA SER A 85 3.43 -10.43 14.62
C SER A 85 4.41 -9.80 15.64
N PRO A 86 4.97 -10.53 16.63
CA PRO A 86 5.92 -9.96 17.58
C PRO A 86 7.20 -9.39 16.94
N SER A 87 7.72 -10.01 15.88
CA SER A 87 8.91 -9.55 15.17
C SER A 87 8.61 -8.38 14.23
N ILE A 88 7.44 -8.38 13.57
CA ILE A 88 6.94 -7.26 12.75
C ILE A 88 6.88 -5.99 13.60
N LYS A 89 6.19 -6.05 14.75
CA LYS A 89 5.98 -4.92 15.69
C LYS A 89 7.27 -4.25 16.19
N LYS A 90 8.41 -4.94 16.12
CA LYS A 90 9.70 -4.45 16.63
C LYS A 90 10.69 -4.12 15.51
N SER A 91 10.34 -4.39 14.27
CA SER A 91 11.27 -4.27 13.15
C SER A 91 11.30 -2.85 12.60
N SER A 92 12.50 -2.38 12.31
CA SER A 92 12.67 -1.12 11.57
C SER A 92 12.18 -1.25 10.14
N GLU A 93 12.30 -2.44 9.57
CA GLU A 93 11.95 -2.77 8.19
C GLU A 93 10.44 -2.64 7.95
N TRP A 94 9.59 -3.20 8.81
CA TRP A 94 8.15 -3.01 8.68
C TRP A 94 7.73 -1.59 9.06
N ASN A 95 8.42 -0.93 9.99
CA ASN A 95 8.13 0.48 10.29
C ASN A 95 8.28 1.39 9.06
N GLU A 96 9.24 1.07 8.18
CA GLU A 96 9.40 1.79 6.91
C GLU A 96 8.23 1.54 5.96
N ILE A 97 7.78 0.28 5.84
CA ILE A 97 6.56 -0.08 5.07
C ILE A 97 5.35 0.71 5.59
N PHE A 98 5.09 0.67 6.90
CA PHE A 98 3.96 1.38 7.51
C PHE A 98 4.03 2.88 7.26
N SER A 99 5.22 3.47 7.44
CA SER A 99 5.42 4.91 7.25
C SER A 99 5.22 5.34 5.79
N LEU A 100 5.67 4.54 4.83
CA LEU A 100 5.46 4.82 3.42
C LEU A 100 3.98 4.72 3.04
N SER A 101 3.28 3.68 3.52
CA SER A 101 1.84 3.53 3.28
C SER A 101 1.04 4.68 3.89
N ASP A 102 1.34 5.10 5.14
CA ASP A 102 0.73 6.26 5.78
C ASP A 102 0.93 7.53 4.95
N GLN A 103 2.17 7.81 4.51
CA GLN A 103 2.49 8.99 3.70
C GLN A 103 1.76 8.99 2.35
N ILE A 104 1.64 7.84 1.69
CA ILE A 104 0.90 7.73 0.43
C ILE A 104 -0.57 8.02 0.66
N CYS A 105 -1.19 7.46 1.70
CA CYS A 105 -2.57 7.75 2.07
C CYS A 105 -2.78 9.24 2.32
N GLU A 106 -1.90 9.89 3.08
CA GLU A 106 -1.96 11.33 3.35
C GLU A 106 -1.88 12.16 2.06
N LEU A 107 -0.99 11.81 1.13
CA LEU A 107 -0.86 12.51 -0.16
C LEU A 107 -2.11 12.33 -1.03
N ILE A 108 -2.71 11.15 -1.03
CA ILE A 108 -3.95 10.89 -1.76
C ILE A 108 -5.08 11.76 -1.21
N HIS A 109 -5.28 11.81 0.11
CA HIS A 109 -6.31 12.64 0.74
C HIS A 109 -6.00 14.16 0.70
N LYS A 110 -4.75 14.54 0.45
CA LYS A 110 -4.39 15.93 0.14
C LYS A 110 -4.72 16.30 -1.30
N LYS A 111 -4.65 15.34 -2.22
CA LYS A 111 -4.89 15.54 -3.66
C LYS A 111 -6.37 15.48 -4.00
N TRP A 112 -7.12 14.58 -3.39
CA TRP A 112 -8.51 14.28 -3.69
C TRP A 112 -9.36 14.33 -2.42
N THR A 113 -10.59 14.83 -2.53
CA THR A 113 -11.59 14.70 -1.47
C THR A 113 -12.11 13.26 -1.37
N ASP A 114 -12.75 12.91 -0.26
CA ASP A 114 -13.35 11.58 -0.09
C ASP A 114 -14.40 11.29 -1.18
N GLU A 115 -15.17 12.31 -1.59
CA GLU A 115 -16.18 12.21 -2.66
C GLU A 115 -15.52 11.96 -4.04
N GLU A 116 -14.40 12.62 -4.30
CA GLU A 116 -13.61 12.42 -5.52
C GLU A 116 -12.95 11.03 -5.53
N ILE A 117 -12.45 10.56 -4.38
CA ILE A 117 -11.90 9.20 -4.25
C ILE A 117 -12.96 8.15 -4.58
N GLU A 118 -14.18 8.29 -4.04
CA GLU A 118 -15.27 7.38 -4.36
C GLU A 118 -15.66 7.44 -5.85
N TYR A 119 -15.66 8.62 -6.45
CA TYR A 119 -15.88 8.75 -7.90
C TYR A 119 -14.78 8.07 -8.71
N LEU A 120 -13.50 8.27 -8.37
CA LEU A 120 -12.36 7.70 -9.08
C LEU A 120 -12.39 6.16 -9.08
N LYS A 121 -12.89 5.52 -8.01
CA LYS A 121 -13.10 4.07 -7.94
C LYS A 121 -14.10 3.54 -8.98
N THR A 122 -14.97 4.39 -9.52
CA THR A 122 -15.99 4.00 -10.51
C THR A 122 -15.55 4.09 -11.97
N LEU A 123 -14.36 4.65 -12.25
CA LEU A 123 -13.81 4.82 -13.60
C LEU A 123 -13.36 3.49 -14.23
#